data_AF-A0A6I9LGG4-F1
#
_entry.id   AF-A0A6I9LGG4-F1
#
_cell.length_a   1.000
_cell.length_b   1.000
_cell.length_c   1.000
_cell.angle_alpha   90.00
_cell.angle_beta   90.00
_cell.angle_gamma   90.00
#
_symmetry.space_group_name_H-M   'P 1'
#
loop_
_entity.id
_entity.type
_entity.pdbx_description
1 polymer ?
#
loop_
_entity_poly.entity_id
_entity_poly.type
_entity_poly.pdbx_seq_one_letter_code
_entity_poly.pdbx_strand_id
1 'polypeptide(L)'
;MGWSRMLLLAKLFLTLWLSTAKGEVRYCDFPKISHGILHDEKKYEAFSPVLSGNVFYYSCEYNFVSPTNSFWTRITCTDAGWSPTPKCLRLCFFPFVENGNSTSSGQTHLQGDIVQVVCNEGYSLQNNQNTIECTEEGWSIPPKCVSTTGKCGPPPPIDNGDITSFPLPQYPPSSSIEYQCQSLYKMEGSKNITCRNGEWSDPPKCLHACVTSEEIMEKHNITLKWREFGKIYIQSGDYVEFKCKFRHKPAKTSPPLRTMCIDGHIDYPTCSKKRSWFSG
;
A
#
# COMPACT_ATOMS: atom_id res chain seq x y z
N MET A 1 77.09 -42.96 -52.57
CA MET A 1 75.76 -43.33 -52.07
C MET A 1 75.54 -42.60 -50.75
N GLY A 2 74.49 -41.85 -50.45
CA GLY A 2 73.33 -41.36 -51.17
C GLY A 2 72.72 -40.29 -50.24
N TRP A 3 72.48 -39.09 -50.76
CA TRP A 3 71.75 -38.02 -50.09
C TRP A 3 70.24 -38.27 -50.13
N SER A 4 69.51 -37.52 -49.29
CA SER A 4 68.04 -37.40 -49.15
C SER A 4 67.46 -38.31 -48.04
N ARG A 5 66.72 -37.83 -47.03
CA ARG A 5 65.76 -36.71 -46.94
C ARG A 5 65.77 -36.14 -45.50
N MET A 6 66.13 -34.88 -45.28
CA MET A 6 65.26 -33.68 -45.27
C MET A 6 64.34 -33.55 -44.02
N LEU A 7 64.65 -32.51 -43.24
CA LEU A 7 63.78 -31.76 -42.31
C LEU A 7 63.44 -32.40 -40.96
N LEU A 8 64.22 -32.07 -39.92
CA LEU A 8 63.73 -31.77 -38.57
C LEU A 8 64.82 -31.04 -37.75
N LEU A 9 65.31 -29.92 -38.31
CA LEU A 9 65.99 -28.88 -37.53
C LEU A 9 64.97 -27.81 -37.19
N ALA A 10 64.33 -27.91 -36.03
CA ALA A 10 63.65 -26.77 -35.42
C ALA A 10 63.44 -26.98 -33.91
N LYS A 11 64.11 -26.13 -33.13
CA LYS A 11 63.64 -25.56 -31.85
C LYS A 11 63.65 -26.48 -30.62
N LEU A 12 64.82 -26.63 -30.02
CA LEU A 12 64.97 -26.73 -28.56
C LEU A 12 65.58 -25.42 -28.04
N PHE A 13 64.88 -24.32 -28.27
CA PHE A 13 65.09 -23.04 -27.59
C PHE A 13 63.79 -22.66 -26.88
N LEU A 14 63.85 -22.66 -25.55
CA LEU A 14 63.18 -21.76 -24.62
C LEU A 14 61.81 -21.19 -25.05
N THR A 15 60.72 -21.76 -24.52
CA THR A 15 59.64 -20.93 -23.96
C THR A 15 59.00 -21.66 -22.79
N LEU A 16 59.39 -21.21 -21.59
CA LEU A 16 58.60 -21.29 -20.37
C LEU A 16 57.15 -20.91 -20.72
N TRP A 17 56.25 -21.89 -20.80
CA TRP A 17 54.81 -21.60 -20.83
C TRP A 17 54.43 -21.12 -19.44
N LEU A 18 54.59 -19.82 -19.21
CA LEU A 18 53.77 -19.10 -18.25
C LEU A 18 52.34 -19.21 -18.76
N SER A 19 51.59 -20.16 -18.23
CA SER A 19 50.14 -20.22 -18.32
C SER A 19 49.61 -18.97 -17.61
N THR A 20 49.60 -17.82 -18.29
CA THR A 20 48.82 -16.69 -17.83
C THR A 20 47.36 -17.10 -17.95
N ALA A 21 46.79 -17.63 -16.87
CA ALA A 21 45.36 -17.64 -16.66
C ALA A 21 44.94 -16.17 -16.60
N LYS A 22 44.63 -15.57 -17.76
CA LYS A 22 43.85 -14.34 -17.81
C LYS A 22 42.47 -14.70 -17.28
N GLY A 23 42.29 -14.59 -15.97
CA GLY A 23 40.96 -14.56 -15.38
C GLY A 23 40.21 -13.41 -16.02
N GLU A 24 39.24 -13.72 -16.87
CA GLU A 24 38.37 -12.73 -17.48
C GLU A 24 37.51 -12.15 -16.36
N VAL A 25 37.77 -10.90 -15.98
CA VAL A 25 37.05 -10.21 -14.93
C VAL A 25 35.60 -10.05 -15.36
N ARG A 26 34.67 -10.61 -14.57
CA ARG A 26 33.23 -10.57 -14.82
C ARG A 26 32.58 -9.41 -14.08
N TYR A 27 31.54 -8.86 -14.69
CA TYR A 27 30.76 -7.75 -14.16
C TYR A 27 29.27 -8.11 -14.17
N CYS A 28 28.50 -7.50 -13.27
CA CYS A 28 27.05 -7.58 -13.22
C CYS A 28 26.42 -6.23 -13.57
N ASP A 29 25.36 -6.25 -14.38
CA ASP A 29 24.48 -5.09 -14.49
C ASP A 29 23.72 -4.88 -13.19
N PHE A 30 23.25 -3.65 -12.93
CA PHE A 30 22.38 -3.38 -11.79
C PHE A 30 21.11 -4.24 -11.87
N PRO A 31 20.75 -4.95 -10.78
CA PRO A 31 19.63 -5.87 -10.81
C PRO A 31 18.32 -5.10 -10.87
N LYS A 32 17.48 -5.44 -11.85
CA LYS A 32 16.08 -5.00 -11.88
C LYS A 32 15.25 -5.97 -11.07
N ILE A 33 14.77 -5.53 -9.91
CA ILE A 33 14.03 -6.38 -8.97
C ILE A 33 12.56 -5.96 -9.02
N SER A 34 11.67 -6.81 -9.54
CA SER A 34 10.22 -6.58 -9.48
C SER A 34 9.82 -6.43 -8.00
N HIS A 35 9.11 -5.34 -7.67
CA HIS A 35 8.72 -4.99 -6.31
C HIS A 35 9.88 -4.92 -5.29
N GLY A 36 11.11 -4.67 -5.77
CA GLY A 36 12.30 -4.56 -4.96
C GLY A 36 12.95 -3.19 -5.05
N ILE A 37 13.52 -2.74 -3.93
CA ILE A 37 14.23 -1.47 -3.79
C ILE A 37 15.70 -1.80 -3.53
N LEU A 38 16.56 -1.50 -4.50
CA LEU A 38 18.01 -1.64 -4.34
C LEU A 38 18.56 -0.43 -3.57
N HIS A 39 19.30 -0.69 -2.50
CA HIS A 39 19.88 0.38 -1.68
C HIS A 39 21.21 0.87 -2.26
N ASP A 40 21.48 2.16 -2.05
CA ASP A 40 22.68 2.88 -2.48
C ASP A 40 22.96 2.88 -4.00
N GLU A 41 21.99 2.50 -4.85
CA GLU A 41 22.15 2.47 -6.31
C GLU A 41 22.70 3.78 -6.89
N LYS A 42 22.10 4.93 -6.54
CA LYS A 42 22.49 6.27 -6.99
C LYS A 42 23.93 6.65 -6.63
N LYS A 43 24.49 6.04 -5.59
CA LYS A 43 25.88 6.27 -5.18
C LYS A 43 26.87 5.54 -6.09
N TYR A 44 26.45 4.41 -6.68
CA TYR A 44 27.30 3.52 -7.46
C TYR A 44 26.97 3.48 -8.95
N GLU A 45 25.96 4.23 -9.40
CA GLU A 45 25.53 4.34 -10.80
C GLU A 45 26.68 4.74 -11.75
N ALA A 46 27.58 5.63 -11.28
CA ALA A 46 28.78 6.05 -12.02
C ALA A 46 29.83 4.93 -12.23
N PHE A 47 29.69 3.80 -11.54
CA PHE A 47 30.60 2.66 -11.57
C PHE A 47 29.97 1.39 -12.16
N SER A 48 28.89 1.54 -12.93
CA SER A 48 28.30 0.45 -13.73
C SER A 48 29.20 0.10 -14.93
N PRO A 49 29.47 -1.19 -15.23
CA PRO A 49 28.91 -2.39 -14.61
C PRO A 49 29.67 -2.81 -13.33
N VAL A 50 28.96 -3.46 -12.40
CA VAL A 50 29.45 -3.79 -11.05
C VAL A 50 30.50 -4.92 -11.11
N LEU A 51 31.68 -4.69 -10.55
CA LEU A 51 32.75 -5.69 -10.50
C LEU A 51 32.38 -6.89 -9.61
N SER A 52 32.72 -8.11 -10.04
CA SER A 52 32.60 -9.34 -9.24
C SER A 52 33.24 -9.18 -7.85
N GLY A 53 32.57 -9.67 -6.81
CA GLY A 53 32.92 -9.54 -5.39
C GLY A 53 32.20 -8.40 -4.66
N ASN A 54 31.60 -7.44 -5.37
CA ASN A 54 30.82 -6.38 -4.72
C ASN A 54 29.51 -6.89 -4.12
N VAL A 55 29.11 -6.27 -3.01
CA VAL A 55 27.94 -6.63 -2.22
C VAL A 55 26.95 -5.47 -2.18
N PHE A 56 25.68 -5.80 -2.40
CA PHE A 56 24.57 -4.86 -2.32
C PHE A 56 23.48 -5.42 -1.41
N TYR A 57 22.59 -4.53 -0.98
CA TYR A 57 21.41 -4.87 -0.20
C TYR A 57 20.16 -4.38 -0.92
N TYR A 58 19.10 -5.18 -0.88
CA TYR A 58 17.78 -4.76 -1.34
C TYR A 58 16.72 -5.05 -0.27
N SER A 59 15.61 -4.33 -0.36
CA SER A 59 14.38 -4.58 0.39
C SER A 59 13.22 -4.77 -0.59
N CYS A 60 12.09 -5.26 -0.10
CA CYS A 60 10.87 -5.43 -0.91
C CYS A 60 9.83 -4.38 -0.54
N GLU A 61 8.98 -4.03 -1.50
CA GLU A 61 7.84 -3.15 -1.31
C GLU A 61 6.80 -3.74 -0.35
N TYR A 62 5.81 -2.93 0.05
CA TYR A 62 4.73 -3.38 0.92
C TYR A 62 3.99 -4.59 0.33
N ASN A 63 3.65 -5.57 1.19
CA ASN A 63 3.07 -6.86 0.82
C ASN A 63 3.96 -7.74 -0.09
N PHE A 64 5.27 -7.51 -0.10
CA PHE A 64 6.26 -8.41 -0.73
C PHE A 64 7.37 -8.76 0.26
N VAL A 65 8.03 -9.89 0.02
CA VAL A 65 9.05 -10.43 0.91
C VAL A 65 10.21 -11.06 0.15
N SER A 66 11.42 -10.95 0.69
CA SER A 66 12.57 -11.68 0.13
C SER A 66 12.46 -13.18 0.42
N PRO A 67 13.10 -14.07 -0.36
CA PRO A 67 13.08 -15.52 -0.08
C PRO A 67 13.59 -15.90 1.31
N THR A 68 14.41 -15.05 1.92
CA THR A 68 14.96 -15.21 3.27
C THR A 68 14.09 -14.59 4.36
N ASN A 69 12.96 -13.96 4.00
CA ASN A 69 12.10 -13.19 4.91
C ASN A 69 12.87 -12.13 5.73
N SER A 70 13.92 -11.57 5.11
CA SER A 70 14.73 -10.51 5.71
C SER A 70 14.34 -9.17 5.09
N PHE A 71 14.30 -8.13 5.92
CA PHE A 71 14.04 -6.76 5.47
C PHE A 71 15.19 -6.23 4.61
N TRP A 72 16.44 -6.51 5.00
CA TRP A 72 17.64 -6.18 4.23
C TRP A 72 18.24 -7.49 3.71
N THR A 73 18.14 -7.73 2.41
CA THR A 73 18.65 -8.95 1.77
C THR A 73 19.94 -8.66 1.03
N ARG A 74 21.01 -9.37 1.42
CA ARG A 74 22.34 -9.26 0.83
C ARG A 74 22.42 -10.02 -0.49
N ILE A 75 22.93 -9.37 -1.52
CA ILE A 75 23.27 -9.97 -2.81
C ILE A 75 24.72 -9.65 -3.17
N THR A 76 25.38 -10.59 -3.84
CA THR A 76 26.79 -10.46 -4.24
C THR A 76 26.89 -10.61 -5.75
N CYS A 77 27.58 -9.70 -6.42
CA CYS A 77 27.93 -9.90 -7.82
C CYS A 77 29.02 -10.97 -7.88
N THR A 78 28.73 -12.08 -8.56
CA THR A 78 29.68 -13.17 -8.76
C THR A 78 30.00 -13.31 -10.25
N ASP A 79 30.94 -14.17 -10.59
CA ASP A 79 31.28 -14.45 -11.99
C ASP A 79 30.11 -15.06 -12.79
N ALA A 80 29.10 -15.60 -12.09
CA ALA A 80 27.87 -16.13 -12.65
C ALA A 80 26.68 -15.14 -12.60
N GLY A 81 26.89 -13.90 -12.14
CA GLY A 81 25.84 -12.91 -11.90
C GLY A 81 25.48 -12.75 -10.41
N TRP A 82 24.34 -12.13 -10.13
CA TRP A 82 23.89 -11.87 -8.75
C TRP A 82 23.51 -13.15 -8.01
N SER A 83 24.10 -13.32 -6.82
CA SER A 83 23.83 -14.45 -5.92
C SER A 83 23.56 -13.99 -4.47
N PRO A 84 22.44 -14.41 -3.85
CA PRO A 84 21.31 -15.08 -4.50
C PRO A 84 20.68 -14.18 -5.56
N THR A 85 19.96 -14.77 -6.53
CA THR A 85 19.20 -13.98 -7.51
C THR A 85 18.14 -13.16 -6.78
N PRO A 86 18.19 -11.82 -6.86
CA PRO A 86 17.27 -10.97 -6.13
C PRO A 86 15.85 -11.15 -6.67
N LYS A 87 14.91 -11.40 -5.76
CA LYS A 87 13.48 -11.44 -6.05
C LYS A 87 12.68 -11.05 -4.82
N CYS A 88 11.47 -10.56 -5.06
CA CYS A 88 10.48 -10.29 -4.06
C CYS A 88 9.24 -11.13 -4.37
N LEU A 89 8.74 -11.85 -3.37
CA LEU A 89 7.60 -12.76 -3.49
C LEU A 89 6.39 -12.08 -2.85
N ARG A 90 5.23 -12.19 -3.50
CA ARG A 90 3.99 -11.62 -2.99
C ARG A 90 3.59 -12.25 -1.65
N LEU A 91 3.08 -11.42 -0.74
CA LEU A 91 2.33 -11.83 0.44
C LEU A 91 0.85 -11.50 0.25
N CYS A 92 -0.01 -12.50 0.39
CA CYS A 92 -1.46 -12.34 0.29
C CYS A 92 -2.12 -12.59 1.65
N PHE A 93 -2.68 -11.55 2.27
CA PHE A 93 -3.52 -11.70 3.45
C PHE A 93 -4.88 -12.29 3.05
N PHE A 94 -5.32 -13.32 3.77
CA PHE A 94 -6.61 -13.99 3.55
C PHE A 94 -7.63 -13.50 4.60
N PRO A 95 -8.68 -12.76 4.20
CA PRO A 95 -9.67 -12.22 5.12
C PRO A 95 -10.67 -13.30 5.59
N PHE A 96 -11.53 -12.93 6.54
CA PHE A 96 -12.70 -13.75 6.86
C PHE A 96 -13.68 -13.74 5.69
N VAL A 97 -14.28 -14.90 5.39
CA VAL A 97 -15.18 -15.08 4.25
C VAL A 97 -16.64 -15.02 4.73
N GLU A 98 -17.39 -14.01 4.29
CA GLU A 98 -18.83 -13.98 4.51
C GLU A 98 -19.53 -15.09 3.70
N ASN A 99 -20.53 -15.74 4.31
CA ASN A 99 -21.26 -16.85 3.70
C ASN A 99 -20.35 -18.02 3.26
N GLY A 100 -19.24 -18.23 3.97
CA GLY A 100 -18.34 -19.36 3.76
C GLY A 100 -17.41 -19.57 4.95
N ASN A 101 -16.48 -20.49 4.78
CA ASN A 101 -15.46 -20.82 5.77
C ASN A 101 -14.15 -21.23 5.08
N SER A 102 -13.03 -20.85 5.67
CA SER A 102 -11.70 -21.34 5.32
C SER A 102 -10.80 -21.34 6.55
N THR A 103 -10.00 -22.40 6.69
CA THR A 103 -8.96 -22.51 7.73
C THR A 103 -7.88 -21.43 7.62
N SER A 104 -7.77 -20.81 6.45
CA SER A 104 -6.83 -19.73 6.16
C SER A 104 -7.32 -18.33 6.60
N SER A 105 -8.54 -18.21 7.13
CA SER A 105 -9.08 -16.92 7.58
C SER A 105 -8.17 -16.24 8.60
N GLY A 106 -7.71 -15.03 8.29
CA GLY A 106 -6.77 -14.25 9.11
C GLY A 106 -5.29 -14.58 8.92
N GLN A 107 -4.95 -15.46 7.96
CA GLN A 107 -3.56 -15.87 7.69
C GLN A 107 -2.96 -15.10 6.50
N THR A 108 -1.63 -15.10 6.41
CA THR A 108 -0.90 -14.54 5.26
C THR A 108 -0.20 -15.66 4.51
N HIS A 109 -0.35 -15.66 3.20
CA HIS A 109 0.14 -16.67 2.27
C HIS A 109 1.24 -16.14 1.36
N LEU A 110 2.16 -17.00 0.96
CA LEU A 110 3.24 -16.66 0.04
C LEU A 110 2.80 -16.90 -1.41
N GLN A 111 3.39 -16.17 -2.35
CA GLN A 111 3.18 -16.39 -3.78
C GLN A 111 3.31 -17.87 -4.17
N GLY A 112 2.31 -18.38 -4.89
CA GLY A 112 2.16 -19.78 -5.29
C GLY A 112 1.33 -20.63 -4.32
N ASP A 113 1.01 -20.13 -3.12
CA ASP A 113 0.11 -20.82 -2.19
C ASP A 113 -1.30 -20.89 -2.77
N ILE A 114 -1.93 -22.07 -2.62
CA ILE A 114 -3.32 -22.32 -3.01
C ILE A 114 -4.15 -22.59 -1.76
N VAL A 115 -5.25 -21.84 -1.62
CA VAL A 115 -6.15 -21.92 -0.47
C VAL A 115 -7.52 -22.42 -0.91
N GLN A 116 -8.07 -23.38 -0.18
CA GLN A 116 -9.44 -23.85 -0.37
C GLN A 116 -10.43 -22.97 0.37
N VAL A 117 -11.55 -22.66 -0.27
CA VAL A 117 -12.68 -21.93 0.31
C VAL A 117 -13.94 -22.78 0.19
N VAL A 118 -14.64 -22.94 1.32
CA VAL A 118 -15.91 -23.66 1.37
C VAL A 118 -17.03 -22.65 1.55
N CYS A 119 -17.86 -22.46 0.53
CA CYS A 119 -19.02 -21.58 0.63
C CYS A 119 -20.22 -22.30 1.26
N ASN A 120 -21.05 -21.53 1.96
CA ASN A 120 -22.31 -22.01 2.50
C ASN A 120 -23.30 -22.36 1.36
N GLU A 121 -24.34 -23.12 1.68
CA GLU A 121 -25.38 -23.49 0.71
C GLU A 121 -26.00 -22.26 0.04
N GLY A 122 -26.11 -22.28 -1.30
CA GLY A 122 -26.59 -21.16 -2.10
C GLY A 122 -25.54 -20.10 -2.46
N TYR A 123 -24.27 -20.34 -2.10
CA TYR A 123 -23.14 -19.47 -2.44
C TYR A 123 -22.02 -20.26 -3.14
N SER A 124 -21.24 -19.58 -3.97
CA SER A 124 -20.01 -20.12 -4.58
C SER A 124 -18.95 -19.04 -4.70
N LEU A 125 -17.67 -19.43 -4.84
CA LEU A 125 -16.67 -18.48 -5.31
C LEU A 125 -17.00 -18.05 -6.74
N GLN A 126 -16.47 -16.90 -7.14
CA GLN A 126 -16.51 -16.47 -8.53
C GLN A 126 -16.03 -17.61 -9.46
N ASN A 127 -16.69 -17.74 -10.61
CA ASN A 127 -16.43 -18.78 -11.61
C ASN A 127 -16.61 -20.23 -11.11
N ASN A 128 -17.33 -20.46 -10.02
CA ASN A 128 -17.59 -21.79 -9.43
C ASN A 128 -16.30 -22.55 -9.05
N GLN A 129 -15.24 -21.82 -8.72
CA GLN A 129 -14.03 -22.42 -8.16
C GLN A 129 -14.23 -22.78 -6.68
N ASN A 130 -13.33 -23.58 -6.12
CA ASN A 130 -13.27 -23.89 -4.69
C ASN A 130 -11.90 -23.57 -4.08
N THR A 131 -10.98 -23.06 -4.91
CA THR A 131 -9.60 -22.75 -4.56
C THR A 131 -9.20 -21.43 -5.18
N ILE A 132 -8.32 -20.71 -4.49
CA ILE A 132 -7.74 -19.46 -4.95
C ILE A 132 -6.23 -19.51 -4.76
N GLU A 133 -5.47 -18.80 -5.60
CA GLU A 133 -4.01 -18.81 -5.59
C GLU A 133 -3.46 -17.42 -5.27
N CYS A 134 -2.41 -17.33 -4.45
CA CYS A 134 -1.66 -16.09 -4.26
C CYS A 134 -0.71 -15.89 -5.43
N THR A 135 -1.09 -15.05 -6.39
CA THR A 135 -0.28 -14.69 -7.57
C THR A 135 0.63 -13.49 -7.27
N GLU A 136 1.46 -13.07 -8.23
CA GLU A 136 2.26 -11.84 -8.08
C GLU A 136 1.38 -10.59 -7.85
N GLU A 137 0.20 -10.56 -8.47
CA GLU A 137 -0.77 -9.46 -8.38
C GLU A 137 -1.69 -9.55 -7.13
N GLY A 138 -1.57 -10.62 -6.34
CA GLY A 138 -2.48 -10.92 -5.22
C GLY A 138 -3.34 -12.16 -5.47
N TRP A 139 -4.45 -12.30 -4.75
CA TRP A 139 -5.35 -13.45 -4.91
C TRP A 139 -5.93 -13.53 -6.33
N SER A 140 -5.88 -14.71 -6.94
CA SER A 140 -6.34 -14.97 -8.33
C SER A 140 -7.80 -14.58 -8.56
N ILE A 141 -8.64 -14.76 -7.54
CA ILE A 141 -9.97 -14.17 -7.43
C ILE A 141 -10.17 -13.69 -5.98
N PRO A 142 -11.07 -12.72 -5.73
CA PRO A 142 -11.38 -12.30 -4.37
C PRO A 142 -11.86 -13.49 -3.52
N PRO A 143 -11.36 -13.64 -2.27
CA PRO A 143 -11.82 -14.66 -1.31
C PRO A 143 -13.22 -14.32 -0.76
N LYS A 144 -14.23 -14.32 -1.64
CA LYS A 144 -15.62 -13.97 -1.33
C LYS A 144 -16.58 -15.00 -1.92
N CYS A 145 -17.50 -15.48 -1.10
CA CYS A 145 -18.61 -16.33 -1.54
C CYS A 145 -19.79 -15.45 -1.98
N VAL A 146 -20.18 -15.56 -3.25
CA VAL A 146 -21.29 -14.80 -3.86
C VAL A 146 -22.50 -15.71 -4.07
N SER A 147 -23.71 -15.16 -4.03
CA SER A 147 -24.92 -15.97 -4.20
C SER A 147 -25.03 -16.53 -5.61
N THR A 148 -25.31 -17.83 -5.73
CA THR A 148 -25.53 -18.51 -7.02
C THR A 148 -26.83 -18.09 -7.70
N THR A 149 -27.78 -17.55 -6.94
CA THR A 149 -29.08 -17.08 -7.46
C THR A 149 -29.05 -15.63 -7.96
N GLY A 150 -27.91 -14.95 -7.81
CA GLY A 150 -27.76 -13.52 -8.09
C GLY A 150 -28.49 -12.60 -7.10
N LYS A 151 -29.17 -13.17 -6.10
CA LYS A 151 -29.81 -12.43 -5.01
C LYS A 151 -28.78 -12.03 -3.98
N CYS A 152 -28.92 -10.84 -3.41
CA CYS A 152 -28.05 -10.40 -2.33
C CYS A 152 -28.65 -10.79 -0.98
N GLY A 153 -27.79 -11.01 0.02
CA GLY A 153 -28.22 -11.10 1.41
C GLY A 153 -28.57 -9.72 1.99
N PRO A 154 -28.73 -9.62 3.32
CA PRO A 154 -28.83 -8.33 3.99
C PRO A 154 -27.68 -7.40 3.58
N PRO A 155 -27.94 -6.09 3.44
CA PRO A 155 -26.91 -5.14 3.05
C PRO A 155 -25.86 -4.96 4.15
N PRO A 156 -24.62 -4.60 3.79
CA PRO A 156 -23.53 -4.49 4.75
C PRO A 156 -23.80 -3.36 5.77
N PRO A 157 -23.49 -3.54 7.06
CA PRO A 157 -23.58 -2.45 8.03
C PRO A 157 -22.53 -1.37 7.71
N ILE A 158 -22.84 -0.12 8.06
CA ILE A 158 -21.88 0.99 7.99
C ILE A 158 -21.76 1.68 9.36
N ASP A 159 -20.60 2.26 9.64
CA ASP A 159 -20.41 3.02 10.85
C ASP A 159 -21.23 4.31 10.82
N ASN A 160 -21.90 4.63 11.92
CA ASN A 160 -22.69 5.86 12.11
C ASN A 160 -23.75 6.11 11.02
N GLY A 161 -24.29 5.04 10.44
CA GLY A 161 -25.38 5.10 9.48
C GLY A 161 -26.14 3.77 9.44
N ASP A 162 -27.32 3.80 8.83
CA ASP A 162 -28.15 2.61 8.65
C ASP A 162 -28.99 2.74 7.39
N ILE A 163 -29.58 1.63 6.95
CA ILE A 163 -30.56 1.64 5.87
C ILE A 163 -31.87 2.26 6.35
N THR A 164 -32.57 2.93 5.44
CA THR A 164 -33.86 3.60 5.70
C THR A 164 -35.06 2.66 5.74
N SER A 165 -34.83 1.37 5.48
CA SER A 165 -35.85 0.32 5.39
C SER A 165 -35.50 -0.84 6.30
N PHE A 166 -36.46 -1.73 6.59
CA PHE A 166 -36.15 -2.95 7.35
C PHE A 166 -35.35 -3.94 6.49
N PRO A 167 -34.26 -4.53 7.04
CA PRO A 167 -33.46 -5.49 6.30
C PRO A 167 -34.27 -6.77 6.02
N LEU A 168 -34.22 -7.22 4.77
CA LEU A 168 -34.77 -8.51 4.35
C LEU A 168 -33.66 -9.58 4.35
N PRO A 169 -34.00 -10.86 4.56
CA PRO A 169 -33.02 -11.94 4.47
C PRO A 169 -32.45 -12.11 3.05
N GLN A 170 -33.18 -11.71 2.01
CA GLN A 170 -32.74 -11.75 0.62
C GLN A 170 -33.34 -10.60 -0.21
N TYR A 171 -32.56 -10.15 -1.20
CA TYR A 171 -32.92 -9.10 -2.14
C TYR A 171 -32.77 -9.61 -3.58
N PRO A 172 -33.80 -9.46 -4.44
CA PRO A 172 -33.69 -9.77 -5.87
C PRO A 172 -32.55 -9.01 -6.58
N PRO A 173 -32.02 -9.53 -7.70
CA PRO A 173 -31.10 -8.78 -8.55
C PRO A 173 -31.68 -7.41 -8.94
N SER A 174 -30.84 -6.39 -9.02
CA SER A 174 -31.20 -4.99 -9.30
C SER A 174 -32.00 -4.29 -8.20
N SER A 175 -32.22 -4.91 -7.04
CA SER A 175 -32.76 -4.22 -5.87
C SER A 175 -31.87 -3.03 -5.51
N SER A 176 -32.48 -1.89 -5.16
CA SER A 176 -31.78 -0.70 -4.69
C SER A 176 -32.30 -0.32 -3.32
N ILE A 177 -31.40 -0.03 -2.39
CA ILE A 177 -31.74 0.44 -1.05
C ILE A 177 -30.99 1.71 -0.72
N GLU A 178 -31.56 2.51 0.18
CA GLU A 178 -31.02 3.80 0.59
C GLU A 178 -30.48 3.74 2.02
N TYR A 179 -29.24 4.17 2.20
CA TYR A 179 -28.62 4.45 3.50
C TYR A 179 -28.88 5.89 3.94
N GLN A 180 -28.81 6.09 5.25
CA GLN A 180 -28.82 7.38 5.90
C GLN A 180 -27.77 7.42 7.01
N CYS A 181 -26.96 8.47 7.01
CA CYS A 181 -26.05 8.73 8.13
C CYS A 181 -26.81 9.27 9.33
N GLN A 182 -26.33 8.95 10.53
CA GLN A 182 -26.78 9.53 11.79
C GLN A 182 -26.59 11.06 11.78
N SER A 183 -27.30 11.74 12.67
CA SER A 183 -27.20 13.20 12.81
C SER A 183 -25.75 13.65 13.00
N LEU A 184 -25.40 14.78 12.38
CA LEU A 184 -24.06 15.39 12.37
C LEU A 184 -22.99 14.66 11.54
N TYR A 185 -23.24 13.45 11.04
CA TYR A 185 -22.36 12.80 10.08
C TYR A 185 -22.68 13.22 8.65
N LYS A 186 -21.64 13.38 7.83
CA LYS A 186 -21.80 13.70 6.41
C LYS A 186 -21.58 12.47 5.56
N MET A 187 -22.52 12.19 4.67
CA MET A 187 -22.38 11.09 3.73
C MET A 187 -21.33 11.38 2.65
N GLU A 188 -20.45 10.42 2.44
CA GLU A 188 -19.52 10.35 1.32
C GLU A 188 -19.84 9.10 0.47
N GLY A 189 -19.98 9.29 -0.84
CA GLY A 189 -20.38 8.22 -1.77
C GLY A 189 -21.87 8.24 -2.12
N SER A 190 -22.33 7.15 -2.75
CA SER A 190 -23.73 7.01 -3.16
C SER A 190 -24.60 6.61 -1.96
N LYS A 191 -25.67 7.37 -1.72
CA LYS A 191 -26.69 6.98 -0.72
C LYS A 191 -27.39 5.67 -1.05
N ASN A 192 -27.45 5.33 -2.34
CA ASN A 192 -28.12 4.13 -2.83
C ASN A 192 -27.08 3.08 -3.22
N ILE A 193 -27.28 1.85 -2.75
CA ILE A 193 -26.54 0.69 -3.24
C ILE A 193 -27.47 -0.22 -4.04
N THR A 194 -26.90 -0.95 -5.00
CA THR A 194 -27.65 -1.85 -5.88
C THR A 194 -27.10 -3.27 -5.80
N CYS A 195 -28.00 -4.25 -5.73
CA CYS A 195 -27.65 -5.66 -5.79
C CYS A 195 -27.36 -6.07 -7.23
N ARG A 196 -26.15 -6.55 -7.51
CA ARG A 196 -25.73 -7.03 -8.84
C ARG A 196 -25.02 -8.37 -8.67
N ASN A 197 -25.54 -9.41 -9.32
CA ASN A 197 -24.94 -10.76 -9.33
C ASN A 197 -24.60 -11.30 -7.93
N GLY A 198 -25.49 -11.07 -6.96
CA GLY A 198 -25.31 -11.55 -5.58
C GLY A 198 -24.37 -10.69 -4.72
N GLU A 199 -23.86 -9.57 -5.24
CA GLU A 199 -23.03 -8.61 -4.50
C GLU A 199 -23.68 -7.22 -4.47
N TRP A 200 -23.60 -6.57 -3.31
CA TRP A 200 -24.00 -5.18 -3.16
C TRP A 200 -22.89 -4.25 -3.70
N SER A 201 -23.27 -3.17 -4.39
CA SER A 201 -22.31 -2.10 -4.68
C SER A 201 -21.80 -1.44 -3.39
N ASP A 202 -20.63 -0.80 -3.46
CA ASP A 202 -19.99 -0.19 -2.30
C ASP A 202 -20.94 0.75 -1.52
N PRO A 203 -21.09 0.55 -0.20
CA PRO A 203 -21.92 1.42 0.63
C PRO A 203 -21.25 2.77 0.89
N PRO A 204 -22.03 3.82 1.24
CA PRO A 204 -21.47 5.12 1.57
C PRO A 204 -20.71 5.08 2.91
N LYS A 205 -19.86 6.07 3.13
CA LYS A 205 -19.23 6.34 4.42
C LYS A 205 -19.89 7.52 5.11
N CYS A 206 -20.00 7.46 6.43
CA CYS A 206 -20.49 8.55 7.25
C CYS A 206 -19.32 9.23 7.95
N LEU A 207 -18.89 10.38 7.41
CA LEU A 207 -17.74 11.15 7.88
C LEU A 207 -18.09 11.96 9.12
N HIS A 208 -17.17 11.99 10.09
CA HIS A 208 -17.33 12.72 11.33
C HIS A 208 -17.38 14.23 11.10
N ALA A 209 -18.23 14.92 11.86
CA ALA A 209 -18.11 16.36 12.03
C ALA A 209 -16.92 16.69 12.93
N CYS A 210 -16.26 17.80 12.64
CA CYS A 210 -15.20 18.32 13.47
C CYS A 210 -15.79 19.12 14.63
N VAL A 211 -15.20 18.98 15.80
CA VAL A 211 -15.62 19.64 17.03
C VAL A 211 -14.57 20.67 17.42
N THR A 212 -14.96 21.95 17.45
CA THR A 212 -14.14 23.05 17.95
C THR A 212 -14.64 23.47 19.33
N SER A 213 -13.84 23.21 20.36
CA SER A 213 -14.11 23.67 21.74
C SER A 213 -13.34 24.94 22.07
N GLU A 214 -13.76 25.62 23.14
CA GLU A 214 -13.01 26.75 23.70
C GLU A 214 -11.60 26.34 24.13
N GLU A 215 -11.43 25.14 24.69
CA GLU A 215 -10.12 24.60 25.08
C GLU A 215 -9.15 24.54 23.90
N ILE A 216 -9.60 24.02 22.75
CA ILE A 216 -8.78 23.98 21.53
C ILE A 216 -8.42 25.40 21.09
N MET A 217 -9.38 26.32 21.10
CA MET A 217 -9.15 27.72 20.73
C MET A 217 -8.19 28.45 21.68
N GLU A 218 -8.23 28.17 22.98
CA GLU A 218 -7.27 28.66 23.98
C GLU A 218 -5.87 28.14 23.71
N LYS A 219 -5.73 26.82 23.55
CA LYS A 219 -4.44 26.16 23.26
C LYS A 219 -3.72 26.76 22.06
N HIS A 220 -4.46 27.12 21.02
CA HIS A 220 -3.91 27.66 19.76
C HIS A 220 -3.87 29.20 19.69
N ASN A 221 -4.31 29.92 20.73
CA ASN A 221 -4.46 31.38 20.74
C ASN A 221 -5.33 31.94 19.60
N ILE A 222 -6.41 31.24 19.27
CA ILE A 222 -7.35 31.59 18.18
C ILE A 222 -8.76 31.80 18.71
N THR A 223 -9.63 32.36 17.87
CA THR A 223 -11.08 32.50 18.06
C THR A 223 -11.77 32.35 16.70
N LEU A 224 -13.04 32.00 16.67
CA LEU A 224 -13.82 32.00 15.43
C LEU A 224 -13.97 33.42 14.86
N LYS A 225 -13.90 33.54 13.53
CA LYS A 225 -13.96 34.86 12.86
C LYS A 225 -15.38 35.45 12.82
N TRP A 226 -16.39 34.63 12.54
CA TRP A 226 -17.79 35.06 12.39
C TRP A 226 -18.72 34.23 13.30
N ARG A 227 -19.29 34.90 14.30
CA ARG A 227 -20.36 34.51 15.26
C ARG A 227 -19.99 33.95 16.65
N GLU A 228 -20.73 34.55 17.57
CA GLU A 228 -20.92 34.30 18.99
C GLU A 228 -21.89 33.11 19.17
N PHE A 229 -21.55 32.17 20.05
CA PHE A 229 -22.40 31.10 20.59
C PHE A 229 -23.09 30.15 19.58
N GLY A 230 -22.49 28.97 19.35
CA GLY A 230 -23.31 27.76 19.25
C GLY A 230 -22.98 26.70 18.19
N LYS A 231 -22.23 26.98 17.12
CA LYS A 231 -21.81 25.91 16.17
C LYS A 231 -20.38 25.46 16.46
N ILE A 232 -20.26 24.61 17.47
CA ILE A 232 -19.06 23.84 17.84
C ILE A 232 -18.78 22.74 16.80
N TYR A 233 -19.80 22.33 16.03
CA TYR A 233 -19.73 21.26 15.05
C TYR A 233 -19.64 21.82 13.63
N ILE A 234 -18.65 21.34 12.87
CA ILE A 234 -18.40 21.66 11.47
C ILE A 234 -18.51 20.37 10.67
N GLN A 235 -19.37 20.31 9.65
CA GLN A 235 -19.50 19.09 8.84
C GLN A 235 -18.22 18.84 8.04
N SER A 236 -17.89 17.57 7.78
CA SER A 236 -16.76 17.22 6.91
C SER A 236 -16.88 17.92 5.54
N GLY A 237 -15.79 18.45 5.00
CA GLY A 237 -15.75 19.25 3.78
C GLY A 237 -16.19 20.72 3.93
N ASP A 238 -16.70 21.14 5.10
CA ASP A 238 -16.98 22.55 5.35
C ASP A 238 -15.73 23.28 5.84
N TYR A 239 -15.67 24.58 5.56
CA TYR A 239 -14.59 25.46 6.00
C TYR A 239 -14.93 26.18 7.30
N VAL A 240 -13.96 26.23 8.21
CA VAL A 240 -13.97 27.08 9.38
C VAL A 240 -12.92 28.16 9.24
N GLU A 241 -13.27 29.39 9.63
CA GLU A 241 -12.35 30.52 9.59
C GLU A 241 -12.08 31.05 11.00
N PHE A 242 -10.81 31.02 11.37
CA PHE A 242 -10.29 31.48 12.64
C PHE A 242 -9.65 32.87 12.50
N LYS A 243 -9.49 33.54 13.63
CA LYS A 243 -8.66 34.74 13.80
C LYS A 243 -7.81 34.59 15.06
N CYS A 244 -6.61 35.13 15.05
CA CYS A 244 -5.77 35.16 16.23
C CYS A 244 -6.42 36.01 17.33
N LYS A 245 -6.23 35.59 18.59
CA LYS A 245 -6.58 36.41 19.75
C LYS A 245 -5.84 37.73 19.76
N PHE A 246 -6.36 38.68 20.54
CA PHE A 246 -5.72 39.98 20.74
C PHE A 246 -4.23 39.81 21.12
N ARG A 247 -3.36 40.66 20.57
CA ARG A 247 -1.89 40.62 20.70
C ARG A 247 -1.18 39.39 20.10
N HIS A 248 -1.88 38.49 19.42
CA HIS A 248 -1.26 37.37 18.72
C HIS A 248 -1.24 37.60 17.20
N LYS A 249 -0.36 36.89 16.50
CA LYS A 249 -0.29 36.80 15.03
C LYS A 249 -0.01 35.35 14.61
N PRO A 250 -0.35 34.93 13.38
CA PRO A 250 -0.07 33.57 12.93
C PRO A 250 1.41 33.22 13.11
N ALA A 251 1.70 32.02 13.60
CA ALA A 251 3.05 31.50 13.67
C ALA A 251 3.59 31.26 12.24
N LYS A 252 4.93 31.30 12.07
CA LYS A 252 5.56 31.15 10.74
C LYS A 252 5.18 29.83 10.04
N THR A 253 5.03 28.76 10.82
CA THR A 253 4.68 27.41 10.35
C THR A 253 3.21 27.08 10.64
N SER A 254 2.37 28.09 10.92
CA SER A 254 0.96 27.87 11.18
C SER A 254 0.24 27.40 9.92
N PRO A 255 -0.68 26.44 10.03
CA PRO A 255 -1.70 26.21 9.03
C PRO A 255 -2.50 27.49 8.70
N PRO A 256 -3.18 27.55 7.55
CA PRO A 256 -4.04 28.67 7.17
C PRO A 256 -5.16 28.92 8.20
N LEU A 257 -5.48 30.19 8.43
CA LEU A 257 -6.57 30.57 9.33
C LEU A 257 -7.96 30.11 8.84
N ARG A 258 -8.10 29.87 7.53
CA ARG A 258 -9.27 29.23 6.94
C ARG A 258 -8.88 27.79 6.61
N THR A 259 -9.43 26.84 7.35
CA THR A 259 -9.11 25.41 7.26
C THR A 259 -10.39 24.60 7.07
N MET A 260 -10.27 23.41 6.53
CA MET A 260 -11.40 22.52 6.21
C MET A 260 -11.49 21.43 7.26
N CYS A 261 -12.72 21.07 7.63
CA CYS A 261 -12.96 19.86 8.40
C CYS A 261 -12.82 18.64 7.48
N ILE A 262 -12.01 17.65 7.85
CA ILE A 262 -11.85 16.40 7.10
C ILE A 262 -12.04 15.25 8.08
N ASP A 263 -13.21 14.61 8.01
CA ASP A 263 -13.58 13.45 8.83
C ASP A 263 -13.20 13.60 10.32
N GLY A 264 -13.78 14.60 10.97
CA GLY A 264 -13.55 14.87 12.39
C GLY A 264 -12.22 15.57 12.71
N HIS A 265 -11.34 15.76 11.73
CA HIS A 265 -10.06 16.42 11.89
C HIS A 265 -10.03 17.84 11.32
N ILE A 266 -9.55 18.79 12.11
CA ILE A 266 -9.16 20.14 11.67
C ILE A 266 -7.68 20.31 11.96
N ASP A 267 -6.90 20.69 10.95
CA ASP A 267 -5.55 21.17 11.14
C ASP A 267 -5.59 22.62 11.65
N TYR A 268 -5.51 22.78 12.98
CA TYR A 268 -5.76 24.05 13.65
C TYR A 268 -4.62 25.06 13.42
N PRO A 269 -4.92 26.30 12.98
CA PRO A 269 -3.94 27.36 12.91
C PRO A 269 -3.46 27.74 14.31
N THR A 270 -2.19 28.11 14.44
CA THR A 270 -1.58 28.46 15.74
C THR A 270 -1.04 29.88 15.72
N CYS A 271 -1.39 30.69 16.72
CA CYS A 271 -0.94 32.06 16.82
C CYS A 271 0.07 32.26 17.97
N SER A 272 1.08 33.09 17.71
CA SER A 272 2.15 33.46 18.65
C SER A 272 2.08 34.94 19.04
N LYS A 273 2.56 35.30 20.24
CA LYS A 273 2.55 36.71 20.69
C LYS A 273 3.32 37.60 19.71
N LYS A 274 2.78 38.77 19.41
CA LYS A 274 3.51 39.81 18.68
C LYS A 274 4.72 40.22 19.52
N ARG A 275 5.95 40.04 19.01
CA ARG A 275 7.15 40.63 19.61
C ARG A 275 6.98 42.16 19.58
N SER A 276 6.87 42.78 20.74
CA SER A 276 6.96 44.24 20.88
C SER A 276 8.40 44.65 20.63
N TRP A 277 8.66 45.34 19.53
CA TRP A 277 9.91 46.09 19.36
C TRP A 277 9.78 47.40 20.13
N PHE A 278 9.89 47.31 21.45
CA PHE A 278 10.13 48.44 22.35
C PHE A 278 10.94 47.93 23.54
N SER A 279 12.24 47.78 23.32
CA SER A 279 13.24 47.65 24.39
C SER A 279 14.63 47.74 23.74
N GLY A 280 15.31 48.86 23.98
CA GLY A 280 16.70 49.13 23.58
C GLY A 280 16.84 50.32 22.66
#